data_AF-A0A838YTB7-F1
#
_entry.id   AF-A0A838YTB7-F1
#
_cell.length_a   1.000
_cell.length_b   1.000
_cell.length_c   1.000
_cell.angle_alpha   90.00
_cell.angle_beta   90.00
_cell.angle_gamma   90.00
#
_symmetry.space_group_name_H-M   'P 1'
#
loop_
_entity.id
_entity.type
_entity.pdbx_description
1 polymer ?
#
loop_
_entity_poly.entity_id
_entity_poly.type
_entity_poly.pdbx_seq_one_letter_code
_entity_poly.pdbx_strand_id
1 'polypeptide(L)'
;MEENKNSNANAIDSLASAASKGINAFRIQKELKLWLILAVVGGVIIFFIVRAIKKSALNDIPLPELPTGGDPIADPDTYKQDAEITAKSVKDVTEGWFTLASTKESVFRKLYAMSDRDLVYVYRVYSNLYYKKSQETMTAAIDSESNYIPEWQGGVKVKLVNRLNLLGAK
;
A
#
# COMPACT_ATOMS: atom_id res chain seq x y z
N MET A 1 52.24 -57.98 -29.62
CA MET A 1 52.79 -56.92 -28.75
C MET A 1 52.11 -55.56 -28.92
N GLU A 2 51.15 -55.38 -29.83
CA GLU A 2 50.49 -54.07 -30.09
C GLU A 2 49.33 -53.72 -29.12
N GLU A 3 48.72 -54.73 -28.49
CA GLU A 3 47.52 -54.55 -27.63
C GLU A 3 47.76 -53.66 -26.39
N ASN A 4 49.00 -53.64 -25.87
CA ASN A 4 49.34 -52.91 -24.65
C ASN A 4 49.42 -51.38 -24.87
N LYS A 5 49.71 -50.91 -26.09
CA LYS A 5 49.79 -49.46 -26.38
C LYS A 5 48.39 -48.81 -26.45
N ASN A 6 47.40 -49.50 -27.02
CA ASN A 6 46.04 -48.97 -27.14
C ASN A 6 45.30 -48.89 -25.79
N SER A 7 45.56 -49.84 -24.88
CA SER A 7 45.00 -49.80 -23.52
C SER A 7 45.48 -48.57 -22.73
N ASN A 8 46.75 -48.18 -22.90
CA ASN A 8 47.34 -47.06 -22.18
C ASN A 8 46.86 -45.70 -22.73
N ALA A 9 46.67 -45.57 -24.04
CA ALA A 9 46.12 -44.36 -24.66
C ALA A 9 44.67 -44.09 -24.19
N ASN A 10 43.82 -45.13 -24.17
CA ASN A 10 42.44 -45.02 -23.69
C ASN A 10 42.34 -44.65 -22.21
N ALA A 11 43.26 -45.14 -21.37
CA ALA A 11 43.33 -44.80 -19.96
C ALA A 11 43.68 -43.30 -19.76
N ILE A 12 44.65 -42.78 -20.53
CA ILE A 12 45.08 -41.37 -20.47
C ILE A 12 43.94 -40.44 -20.91
N ASP A 13 43.23 -40.77 -22.00
CA ASP A 13 42.10 -39.96 -22.48
C ASP A 13 40.93 -39.95 -21.50
N SER A 14 40.65 -41.08 -20.83
CA SER A 14 39.61 -41.14 -19.79
C SER A 14 39.95 -40.29 -18.56
N LEU A 15 41.22 -40.24 -18.16
CA LEU A 15 41.74 -39.42 -17.06
C LEU A 15 41.68 -37.93 -17.42
N ALA A 16 42.07 -37.55 -18.63
CA ALA A 16 41.99 -36.18 -19.12
C ALA A 16 40.52 -35.68 -19.19
N SER A 17 39.60 -36.53 -19.65
CA SER A 17 38.17 -36.23 -19.69
C SER A 17 37.58 -36.02 -18.28
N ALA A 18 37.92 -36.89 -17.33
CA ALA A 18 37.48 -36.78 -15.94
C ALA A 18 38.03 -35.52 -15.24
N ALA A 19 39.31 -35.18 -15.46
CA ALA A 19 39.93 -33.97 -14.93
C ALA A 19 39.26 -32.70 -15.48
N SER A 20 38.95 -32.65 -16.79
CA SER A 20 38.27 -31.48 -17.39
C SER A 20 36.84 -31.28 -16.85
N LYS A 21 36.10 -32.37 -16.62
CA LYS A 21 34.75 -32.33 -16.03
C LYS A 21 34.79 -31.84 -14.57
N GLY A 22 35.78 -32.26 -13.78
CA GLY A 22 35.97 -31.81 -12.40
C GLY A 22 36.28 -30.32 -12.28
N ILE A 23 37.15 -29.81 -13.16
CA ILE A 23 37.51 -28.38 -13.20
C ILE A 23 36.30 -27.50 -13.56
N ASN A 24 35.51 -27.94 -14.55
CA ASN A 24 34.31 -27.22 -14.95
C ASN A 24 33.21 -27.26 -13.88
N ALA A 25 33.01 -28.39 -13.20
CA ALA A 25 32.06 -28.51 -12.10
C ALA A 25 32.42 -27.60 -10.90
N PHE A 26 33.71 -27.49 -10.56
CA PHE A 26 34.19 -26.61 -9.49
C PHE A 26 33.98 -25.12 -9.82
N ARG A 27 34.20 -24.72 -11.08
CA ARG A 27 33.96 -23.34 -11.54
C ARG A 27 32.47 -22.98 -11.46
N ILE A 28 31.59 -23.86 -11.93
CA ILE A 28 30.13 -23.66 -11.90
C ILE A 28 29.62 -23.52 -10.45
N GLN A 29 30.11 -24.35 -9.52
CA GLN A 29 29.76 -24.25 -8.10
C GLN A 29 30.14 -22.90 -7.48
N LYS A 30 31.28 -22.33 -7.88
CA LYS A 30 31.77 -21.05 -7.36
C LYS A 30 30.97 -19.87 -7.90
N GLU A 31 30.62 -19.90 -9.20
CA GLU A 31 29.80 -18.85 -9.81
C GLU A 31 28.36 -18.89 -9.29
N LEU A 32 27.77 -20.08 -9.13
CA LEU A 32 26.41 -20.23 -8.60
C LEU A 32 26.28 -19.64 -7.18
N LYS A 33 27.28 -19.87 -6.32
CA LYS A 33 27.32 -19.28 -4.97
C LYS A 33 27.44 -17.75 -5.01
N LEU A 34 28.23 -17.21 -5.94
CA LEU A 34 28.39 -15.76 -6.12
C LEU A 34 27.07 -15.10 -6.55
N TRP A 35 26.37 -15.69 -7.53
CA TRP A 35 25.06 -15.22 -7.98
C TRP A 35 24.01 -15.26 -6.87
N LEU A 36 24.03 -16.31 -6.04
CA LEU A 36 23.09 -16.46 -4.93
C LEU A 36 23.32 -15.40 -3.84
N ILE A 37 24.57 -15.07 -3.53
CA ILE A 37 24.91 -13.98 -2.59
C ILE A 37 24.44 -12.62 -3.15
N LEU A 38 24.68 -12.34 -4.43
CA LEU A 38 24.22 -11.11 -5.08
C LEU A 38 22.68 -10.98 -5.06
N ALA A 39 21.95 -12.08 -5.28
CA ALA A 39 20.50 -12.09 -5.21
C ALA A 39 19.98 -11.80 -3.80
N VAL A 40 20.60 -12.39 -2.77
CA VAL A 40 20.23 -12.13 -1.36
C VAL A 40 20.54 -10.68 -0.97
N VAL A 41 21.73 -10.18 -1.29
CA VAL A 41 22.12 -8.79 -0.99
C VAL A 41 21.22 -7.81 -1.74
N GLY A 42 20.95 -8.06 -3.03
CA GLY A 42 20.01 -7.26 -3.82
C GLY A 42 18.60 -7.25 -3.22
N GLY A 43 18.09 -8.42 -2.81
CA GLY A 43 16.79 -8.54 -2.13
C GLY A 43 16.73 -7.75 -0.82
N VAL A 44 17.80 -7.78 -0.02
CA VAL A 44 17.89 -7.00 1.23
C VAL A 44 17.90 -5.50 0.94
N ILE A 45 18.67 -5.04 -0.05
CA ILE A 45 18.70 -3.63 -0.45
C ILE A 45 17.32 -3.17 -0.92
N ILE A 46 16.65 -3.94 -1.79
CA ILE A 46 15.29 -3.64 -2.26
C ILE A 46 14.31 -3.58 -1.08
N PHE A 47 14.38 -4.51 -0.13
CA PHE A 47 13.54 -4.51 1.07
C PHE A 47 13.71 -3.22 1.89
N PHE A 48 14.96 -2.76 2.10
CA PHE A 48 15.23 -1.51 2.81
C PHE A 48 14.77 -0.28 2.03
N ILE A 49 14.93 -0.25 0.70
CA ILE A 49 14.43 0.83 -0.16
C ILE A 49 12.90 0.91 -0.10
N VAL A 50 12.18 -0.21 -0.26
CA VAL A 50 10.71 -0.25 -0.15
C VAL A 50 10.26 0.20 1.23
N ARG A 51 10.96 -0.21 2.30
CA ARG A 51 10.66 0.21 3.68
C ARG A 51 10.94 1.70 3.90
N ALA A 52 11.98 2.26 3.28
CA ALA A 52 12.33 3.67 3.38
C ALA A 52 11.35 4.56 2.59
N ILE A 53 10.92 4.14 1.39
CA ILE A 53 9.89 4.83 0.59
C ILE A 53 8.57 4.89 1.38
N LYS A 54 8.14 3.77 1.98
CA LYS A 54 6.95 3.75 2.86
C LYS A 54 7.07 4.67 4.08
N LYS A 55 8.28 4.94 4.56
CA LYS A 55 8.53 5.91 5.65
C LYS A 55 8.52 7.36 5.19
N SER A 56 8.93 7.67 3.95
CA SER A 56 8.89 9.03 3.44
C SER A 56 7.46 9.48 3.10
N ALA A 57 6.61 8.56 2.63
CA ALA A 57 5.18 8.82 2.36
C ALA A 57 4.33 9.10 3.62
N LEU A 58 4.88 8.88 4.82
CA LEU A 58 4.23 9.23 6.09
C LEU A 58 4.29 10.72 6.44
N ASN A 59 5.21 11.48 5.84
CA ASN A 59 5.42 12.89 6.18
C ASN A 59 4.55 13.84 5.36
N ASP A 60 4.12 13.43 4.17
CA ASP A 60 3.23 14.21 3.33
C ASP A 60 1.81 13.66 3.50
N ILE A 61 1.07 14.20 4.48
CA ILE A 61 -0.38 13.99 4.55
C ILE A 61 -0.97 14.79 3.39
N PRO A 62 -1.64 14.15 2.40
CA PRO A 62 -2.28 14.88 1.31
C PRO A 62 -3.47 15.66 1.89
N LEU A 63 -3.25 16.93 2.23
CA LEU A 63 -4.26 17.81 2.80
C LEU A 63 -4.78 18.76 1.69
N PRO A 64 -6.01 18.57 1.20
CA PRO A 64 -6.63 19.51 0.26
C PRO A 64 -6.78 20.89 0.89
N GLU A 65 -6.64 21.96 0.12
CA GLU A 65 -6.89 23.32 0.58
C GLU A 65 -8.36 23.51 1.00
N LEU A 66 -8.60 24.31 2.05
CA LEU A 66 -9.96 24.65 2.46
C LEU A 66 -10.57 25.57 1.39
N PRO A 67 -11.76 25.24 0.84
CA PRO A 67 -12.46 26.12 -0.08
C PRO A 67 -12.63 27.54 0.51
N THR A 68 -12.15 28.54 -0.21
CA THR A 68 -12.34 29.96 0.10
C THR A 68 -13.74 30.38 -0.33
N GLY A 69 -14.52 31.01 0.56
CA GLY A 69 -15.84 31.57 0.22
C GLY A 69 -17.09 30.95 0.87
N GLY A 70 -17.04 30.52 2.13
CA GLY A 70 -18.23 30.18 2.93
C GLY A 70 -18.44 31.15 4.09
N ASP A 71 -19.63 31.11 4.69
CA ASP A 71 -19.96 31.89 5.89
C ASP A 71 -18.91 31.69 6.99
N PRO A 72 -18.59 32.74 7.77
CA PRO A 72 -17.71 32.60 8.92
C PRO A 72 -18.29 31.56 9.88
N ILE A 73 -17.44 30.65 10.35
CA ILE A 73 -17.80 29.66 11.37
C ILE A 73 -18.24 30.44 12.62
N ALA A 74 -19.52 30.32 12.98
CA ALA A 74 -20.12 31.11 14.06
C ALA A 74 -19.53 30.78 15.45
N ASP A 75 -19.08 29.53 15.65
CA ASP A 75 -18.39 29.08 16.84
C ASP A 75 -17.28 28.07 16.46
N PRO A 76 -16.00 28.48 16.52
CA PRO A 76 -14.89 27.63 16.08
C PRO A 76 -14.65 26.40 16.95
N ASP A 77 -14.99 26.43 18.24
CA ASP A 77 -14.76 25.30 19.15
C ASP A 77 -15.80 24.20 18.94
N THR A 78 -17.07 24.59 18.85
CA THR A 78 -18.18 23.67 18.54
C THR A 78 -17.99 23.04 17.15
N TYR A 79 -17.62 23.86 16.17
CA TYR A 79 -17.37 23.39 14.80
C TYR A 79 -16.22 22.38 14.72
N LYS A 80 -15.16 22.59 15.49
CA LYS A 80 -14.05 21.63 15.59
C LYS A 80 -14.50 20.31 16.24
N GLN A 81 -15.27 20.39 17.32
CA GLN A 81 -15.78 19.21 18.02
C GLN A 81 -16.68 18.37 17.11
N ASP A 82 -17.58 19.01 16.35
CA ASP A 82 -18.46 18.31 15.40
C ASP A 82 -17.68 17.60 14.28
N ALA A 83 -16.59 18.23 13.82
CA ALA A 83 -15.71 17.62 12.84
C ALA A 83 -14.95 16.41 13.40
N GLU A 84 -14.48 16.48 14.66
CA GLU A 84 -13.84 15.36 15.35
C GLU A 84 -14.81 14.19 15.58
N ILE A 85 -16.04 14.48 16.03
CA ILE A 85 -17.10 13.48 16.20
C ILE A 85 -17.43 12.81 14.87
N THR A 86 -17.53 13.60 13.81
CA THR A 86 -17.83 13.06 12.47
C THR A 86 -16.67 12.22 11.97
N ALA A 87 -15.42 12.69 12.06
CA ALA A 87 -14.23 11.94 11.66
C ALA A 87 -14.12 10.60 12.41
N LYS A 88 -14.40 10.59 13.71
CA LYS A 88 -14.46 9.36 14.51
C LYS A 88 -15.56 8.42 14.02
N SER A 89 -16.75 8.95 13.73
CA SER A 89 -17.85 8.16 13.19
C SER A 89 -17.47 7.51 11.86
N VAL A 90 -16.75 8.22 10.97
CA VAL A 90 -16.21 7.63 9.73
C VAL A 90 -15.26 6.49 10.05
N LYS A 91 -14.35 6.68 11.03
CA LYS A 91 -13.38 5.65 11.40
C LYS A 91 -14.06 4.39 11.96
N ASP A 92 -15.04 4.58 12.84
CA ASP A 92 -15.77 3.49 13.49
C ASP A 92 -16.57 2.67 12.45
N VAL A 93 -17.18 3.31 11.45
CA VAL A 93 -17.92 2.59 10.40
C VAL A 93 -17.02 1.93 9.36
N THR A 94 -15.80 2.44 9.15
CA THR A 94 -14.82 1.91 8.18
C THR A 94 -13.94 0.79 8.75
N GLU A 95 -13.67 0.79 10.07
CA GLU A 95 -12.94 -0.32 10.73
C GLU A 95 -13.88 -1.38 11.34
N GLY A 96 -15.15 -1.05 11.55
CA GLY A 96 -16.10 -1.92 12.23
C GLY A 96 -16.52 -3.12 11.40
N TRP A 97 -15.98 -4.30 11.73
CA TRP A 97 -16.32 -5.58 11.10
C TRP A 97 -17.80 -5.98 11.25
N PHE A 98 -18.48 -5.45 12.27
CA PHE A 98 -19.89 -5.72 12.59
C PHE A 98 -20.80 -4.48 12.48
N THR A 99 -20.36 -3.43 11.80
CA THR A 99 -21.20 -2.25 11.61
C THR A 99 -22.25 -2.52 10.54
N LEU A 100 -23.54 -2.38 10.90
CA LEU A 100 -24.66 -2.54 9.98
C LEU A 100 -24.53 -1.61 8.77
N ALA A 101 -24.88 -2.10 7.58
CA ALA A 101 -24.83 -1.33 6.34
C ALA A 101 -25.63 -0.01 6.41
N SER A 102 -26.75 0.00 7.13
CA SER A 102 -27.57 1.20 7.36
C SER A 102 -26.83 2.27 8.15
N THR A 103 -25.99 1.88 9.11
CA THR A 103 -25.18 2.81 9.90
C THR A 103 -24.07 3.43 9.06
N LYS A 104 -23.39 2.61 8.22
CA LYS A 104 -22.39 3.10 7.27
C LYS A 104 -23.00 4.12 6.31
N GLU A 105 -24.15 3.78 5.74
CA GLU A 105 -24.88 4.65 4.80
C GLU A 105 -25.33 5.96 5.44
N SER A 106 -25.81 5.94 6.69
CA SER A 106 -26.18 7.16 7.42
C SER A 106 -24.99 8.12 7.57
N VAL A 107 -23.81 7.59 7.90
CA VAL A 107 -22.58 8.39 7.99
C VAL A 107 -22.17 8.93 6.62
N PHE A 108 -22.21 8.12 5.56
CA PHE A 108 -21.86 8.58 4.21
C PHE A 108 -22.83 9.61 3.66
N ARG A 109 -24.14 9.48 3.94
CA ARG A 109 -25.14 10.50 3.59
C ARG A 109 -24.91 11.80 4.35
N LYS A 110 -24.58 11.72 5.64
CA LYS A 110 -24.22 12.90 6.43
C LYS A 110 -23.04 13.63 5.80
N LEU A 111 -21.96 12.93 5.44
CA LEU A 111 -20.81 13.52 4.75
C LEU A 111 -21.19 14.10 3.38
N TYR A 112 -22.03 13.39 2.62
CA TYR A 112 -22.44 13.85 1.29
C TYR A 112 -23.33 15.11 1.34
N ALA A 113 -24.09 15.30 2.43
CA ALA A 113 -24.93 16.48 2.64
C ALA A 113 -24.14 17.71 3.14
N MET A 114 -22.89 17.56 3.59
CA MET A 114 -22.05 18.66 4.06
C MET A 114 -21.65 19.61 2.91
N SER A 115 -21.33 20.85 3.25
CA SER A 115 -20.68 21.77 2.31
C SER A 115 -19.27 21.28 1.94
N ASP A 116 -18.71 21.72 0.81
CA ASP A 116 -17.34 21.33 0.42
C ASP A 116 -16.31 21.74 1.48
N ARG A 117 -16.53 22.90 2.13
CA ARG A 117 -15.68 23.40 3.22
C ARG A 117 -15.73 22.47 4.43
N ASP A 118 -16.91 22.09 4.88
CA ASP A 118 -17.05 21.23 6.06
C ASP A 118 -16.51 19.83 5.77
N LEU A 119 -16.77 19.32 4.57
CA LEU A 119 -16.27 18.02 4.13
C LEU A 119 -14.73 17.97 4.09
N VAL A 120 -14.09 19.00 3.53
CA VAL A 120 -12.62 19.13 3.54
C VAL A 120 -12.10 19.28 4.97
N TYR A 121 -12.80 20.03 5.83
CA TYR A 121 -12.40 20.20 7.21
C TYR A 121 -12.44 18.87 7.98
N VAL A 122 -13.53 18.09 7.85
CA VAL A 122 -13.65 16.73 8.41
C VAL A 122 -12.55 15.82 7.87
N TYR A 123 -12.25 15.88 6.58
CA TYR A 123 -11.16 15.11 5.98
C TYR A 123 -9.80 15.46 6.62
N ARG A 124 -9.51 16.75 6.83
CA ARG A 124 -8.27 17.22 7.47
C ARG A 124 -8.19 16.73 8.91
N VAL A 125 -9.29 16.81 9.66
CA VAL A 125 -9.38 16.30 11.04
C VAL A 125 -9.16 14.79 11.08
N TYR A 126 -9.83 14.03 10.21
CA TYR A 126 -9.64 12.59 10.08
C TYR A 126 -8.17 12.25 9.81
N SER A 127 -7.57 12.93 8.83
CA SER A 127 -6.18 12.68 8.44
C SER A 127 -5.21 13.00 9.58
N ASN A 128 -5.43 14.09 10.32
CA ASN A 128 -4.62 14.42 11.49
C ASN A 128 -4.71 13.36 12.60
N LEU A 129 -5.93 12.84 12.85
CA LEU A 129 -6.17 11.86 13.91
C LEU A 129 -5.67 10.45 13.55
N TYR A 130 -5.86 10.01 12.30
CA TYR A 130 -5.76 8.59 11.95
C TYR A 130 -4.68 8.25 10.92
N TYR A 131 -4.21 9.21 10.11
CA TYR A 131 -3.25 8.92 9.02
C TYR A 131 -1.92 8.41 9.56
N LYS A 132 -1.41 9.00 10.65
CA LYS A 132 -0.15 8.55 11.29
C LYS A 132 -0.20 7.09 11.75
N LYS A 133 -1.39 6.58 12.07
CA LYS A 133 -1.59 5.22 12.59
C LYS A 133 -1.88 4.21 11.48
N SER A 134 -2.75 4.57 10.54
CA SER A 134 -3.27 3.66 9.52
C SER A 134 -2.61 3.80 8.15
N GLN A 135 -1.92 4.92 7.88
CA GLN A 135 -1.45 5.32 6.55
C GLN A 135 -2.57 5.37 5.50
N GLU A 136 -3.82 5.54 5.96
CA GLU A 136 -5.01 5.54 5.13
C GLU A 136 -5.69 6.90 5.22
N THR A 137 -6.06 7.46 4.07
CA THR A 137 -6.84 8.70 4.00
C THR A 137 -8.32 8.40 4.23
N MET A 138 -9.10 9.41 4.61
CA MET A 138 -10.55 9.22 4.77
C MET A 138 -11.19 8.70 3.48
N THR A 139 -10.70 9.15 2.32
CA THR A 139 -11.16 8.72 1.00
C THR A 139 -10.85 7.26 0.76
N ALA A 140 -9.62 6.80 1.04
CA ALA A 140 -9.24 5.40 0.91
C ALA A 140 -10.04 4.48 1.86
N ALA A 141 -10.25 4.92 3.11
CA ALA A 141 -11.05 4.18 4.09
C ALA A 141 -12.53 4.04 3.67
N ILE A 142 -13.10 5.07 3.04
CA ILE A 142 -14.46 5.00 2.50
C ILE A 142 -14.50 4.14 1.23
N ASP A 143 -13.48 4.21 0.38
CA ASP A 143 -13.46 3.46 -0.88
C ASP A 143 -13.29 1.95 -0.66
N SER A 144 -12.45 1.57 0.31
CA SER A 144 -12.15 0.18 0.68
C SER A 144 -13.36 -0.59 1.26
N GLU A 145 -14.40 0.13 1.68
CA GLU A 145 -15.67 -0.45 2.10
C GLU A 145 -16.36 -1.22 0.97
N SER A 146 -16.46 -2.53 1.16
CA SER A 146 -17.15 -3.43 0.23
C SER A 146 -18.63 -3.04 0.07
N ASN A 147 -19.09 -2.91 -1.18
CA ASN A 147 -20.48 -2.68 -1.53
C ASN A 147 -21.32 -3.93 -1.21
N TYR A 148 -21.55 -4.23 0.08
CA TYR A 148 -22.16 -5.50 0.49
C TYR A 148 -23.64 -5.64 0.13
N ILE A 149 -24.28 -4.62 -0.46
CA ILE A 149 -25.70 -4.70 -0.86
C ILE A 149 -25.88 -4.32 -2.34
N PRO A 150 -26.12 -5.31 -3.23
CA PRO A 150 -26.25 -5.12 -4.68
C PRO A 150 -27.49 -4.33 -5.13
N GLU A 151 -28.55 -4.28 -4.32
CA GLU A 151 -29.78 -3.53 -4.63
C GLU A 151 -29.68 -2.04 -4.25
N TRP A 152 -28.57 -1.64 -3.63
CA TRP A 152 -28.31 -0.29 -3.11
C TRP A 152 -27.39 0.49 -4.07
N GLN A 153 -27.50 0.24 -5.38
CA GLN A 153 -26.79 0.86 -6.51
C GLN A 153 -26.96 2.39 -6.66
N GLY A 154 -27.45 3.07 -5.63
CA GLY A 154 -27.66 4.52 -5.58
C GLY A 154 -26.44 5.38 -5.22
N GLY A 155 -25.21 4.85 -5.31
CA GLY A 155 -24.02 5.65 -5.57
C GLY A 155 -23.62 6.76 -4.57
N VAL A 156 -24.12 6.82 -3.32
CA VAL A 156 -23.71 7.87 -2.37
C VAL A 156 -22.23 7.73 -2.02
N LYS A 157 -21.76 6.52 -1.68
CA LYS A 157 -20.33 6.23 -1.47
C LYS A 157 -19.50 6.66 -2.68
N VAL A 158 -19.86 6.20 -3.87
CA VAL A 158 -19.13 6.50 -5.11
C VAL A 158 -19.14 8.00 -5.43
N LYS A 159 -20.29 8.68 -5.27
CA LYS A 159 -20.42 10.13 -5.44
C LYS A 159 -19.60 10.89 -4.41
N LEU A 160 -19.57 10.43 -3.16
CA LEU A 160 -18.78 11.01 -2.09
C LEU A 160 -17.28 10.87 -2.36
N VAL A 161 -16.82 9.67 -2.72
CA VAL A 161 -15.42 9.40 -3.10
C VAL A 161 -15.04 10.26 -4.32
N ASN A 162 -15.90 10.32 -5.35
CA ASN A 162 -15.67 11.18 -6.50
C ASN A 162 -15.59 12.66 -6.11
N ARG A 163 -16.49 13.14 -5.24
CA ARG A 163 -16.48 14.52 -4.73
C ARG A 163 -15.20 14.82 -3.93
N LEU A 164 -14.78 13.92 -3.05
CA LEU A 164 -13.53 14.05 -2.30
C LEU A 164 -12.31 14.11 -3.23
N ASN A 165 -12.25 13.23 -4.24
CA ASN A 165 -11.20 13.24 -5.24
C ASN A 165 -11.14 14.55 -6.04
N LEU A 166 -12.30 15.12 -6.41
CA LEU A 166 -12.38 16.42 -7.08
C LEU A 166 -11.90 17.59 -6.20
N LEU A 167 -12.10 17.48 -4.88
CA LEU A 167 -11.63 18.47 -3.90
C LEU A 167 -10.13 18.30 -3.55
N GLY A 168 -9.43 17.33 -4.16
CA GLY A 168 -8.01 17.04 -3.87
C GLY A 168 -7.79 16.21 -2.61
N ALA A 169 -8.85 15.66 -2.01
CA ALA A 169 -8.82 14.81 -0.83
C ALA A 169 -8.55 13.35 -1.24
N LYS A 170 -7.30 13.04 -1.63
CA LYS A 170 -6.88 11.72 -2.13
C LYS A 170 -6.19 10.92 -1.04
#